data_AF-A0A8T2S6E1-F1
#
_entry.id   AF-A0A8T2S6E1-F1
#
_cell.length_a   1.000
_cell.length_b   1.000
_cell.length_c   1.000
_cell.angle_alpha   90.00
_cell.angle_beta   90.00
_cell.angle_gamma   90.00
#
_symmetry.space_group_name_H-M   'P 1'
#
loop_
_entity.id
_entity.type
_entity.pdbx_description
1 polymer ?
#
loop_
_entity_poly.entity_id
_entity_poly.type
_entity_poly.pdbx_seq_one_letter_code
_entity_poly.pdbx_strand_id
1 'polypeptide(L)'
;MGLLFSVEKPPPVVLVPPLFHRPEFASRYRMTNSSYDVLFAKIARTALFTDYYREADDIFLRLMLKPPEDQNVDFIAAFSGSSKEGKNPNGEATFRWHPTETDTNNFLELNTSTWIKKLRLRTCTFYPPMGLGTFASISVLPISRQFFEHFGLRYESSSISAGTRVDIGSGGPSCIWFVGKLGKITAGSQFQSKISFSELQSAWKDSILHEIGKPQNWNFAINYGSGTSGPLTHSFNFCLEAQANSKLICSYYQHLVVQRKIRNPFESSEVVAITNYIDLGVEFQQSIRDCEPDLHMDGSSKLLEMQIGVSWQANKNFLLKGKLGNSCSAFAFLHKFWWQPSSTFSLSVVRDHIRKYTRFGIGIQVENFGGVSYERADPTYVMVTPTKQHVAEKMLTKDPNIRPMLSTDIELHNTDWIPAEFQPRDSGGLLF
;
A
#
# COMPACT_ATOMS: atom_id res chain seq x y z
N MET A 1 12.34 -20.83 58.82
CA MET A 1 13.02 -20.87 57.51
C MET A 1 11.98 -21.14 56.44
N GLY A 2 11.30 -20.10 55.93
CA GLY A 2 10.20 -20.29 54.97
C GLY A 2 9.66 -18.96 54.49
N LEU A 3 10.40 -18.30 53.60
CA LEU A 3 10.02 -17.15 52.78
C LEU A 3 11.24 -16.82 51.90
N LEU A 4 11.52 -17.69 50.92
CA LEU A 4 12.54 -17.45 49.90
C LEU A 4 11.83 -17.50 48.55
N PHE A 5 11.55 -16.29 48.04
CA PHE A 5 11.34 -15.97 46.62
C PHE A 5 10.22 -16.69 45.86
N SER A 6 8.95 -16.40 46.22
CA SER A 6 7.89 -16.40 45.21
C SER A 6 7.99 -15.08 44.43
N VAL A 7 8.95 -14.98 43.52
CA VAL A 7 8.92 -13.93 42.50
C VAL A 7 7.70 -14.24 41.63
N GLU A 8 6.65 -13.45 41.80
CA GLU A 8 5.46 -13.52 40.97
C GLU A 8 5.90 -13.37 39.51
N LYS A 9 5.66 -14.40 38.70
CA LYS A 9 6.05 -14.35 37.29
C LYS A 9 5.28 -13.20 36.64
N PRO A 10 5.96 -12.25 35.99
CA PRO A 10 5.28 -11.14 35.35
C PRO A 10 4.25 -11.67 34.35
N PRO A 11 3.14 -10.94 34.17
CA PRO A 11 2.03 -11.41 33.37
C PRO A 11 2.50 -11.72 31.95
N PRO A 12 2.00 -12.82 31.34
CA PRO A 12 2.40 -13.22 30.01
C PRO A 12 2.07 -12.12 29.00
N VAL A 13 3.07 -11.67 28.24
CA VAL A 13 2.90 -10.60 27.26
C VAL A 13 2.87 -11.20 25.86
N VAL A 14 1.91 -10.74 25.04
CA VAL A 14 1.91 -10.97 23.60
C VAL A 14 2.55 -9.75 22.94
N LEU A 15 3.66 -9.97 22.25
CA LEU A 15 4.34 -8.90 21.54
C LEU A 15 3.70 -8.69 20.16
N VAL A 16 3.26 -7.45 19.94
CA VAL A 16 2.93 -6.94 18.61
C VAL A 16 4.19 -6.26 18.09
N PRO A 17 4.94 -6.87 17.14
CA PRO A 17 6.10 -6.20 16.61
C PRO A 17 5.66 -4.97 15.84
N PRO A 18 6.46 -3.89 15.88
CA PRO A 18 6.24 -2.75 15.02
C PRO A 18 6.24 -3.23 13.56
N LEU A 19 5.38 -2.60 12.75
CA LEU A 19 5.38 -2.86 11.31
C LEU A 19 6.76 -2.56 10.74
N PHE A 20 7.26 -3.45 9.88
CA PHE A 20 8.59 -3.33 9.30
C PHE A 20 8.76 -1.99 8.56
N HIS A 21 7.71 -1.58 7.84
CA HIS A 21 7.53 -0.24 7.31
C HIS A 21 6.43 0.48 8.06
N ARG A 22 6.68 1.73 8.47
CA ARG A 22 5.66 2.51 9.14
C ARG A 22 4.53 2.85 8.15
N PRO A 23 3.26 2.66 8.55
CA PRO A 23 2.10 2.81 7.67
C PRO A 23 1.84 4.25 7.22
N GLU A 24 2.51 5.23 7.84
CA GLU A 24 2.46 6.63 7.43
C GLU A 24 2.76 6.77 5.93
N PHE A 25 3.61 5.93 5.34
CA PHE A 25 3.87 5.99 3.90
C PHE A 25 2.71 5.61 3.00
N ALA A 26 1.91 4.61 3.39
CA ALA A 26 0.78 4.18 2.59
C ALA A 26 -0.36 5.22 2.64
N SER A 27 -0.56 5.90 3.79
CA SER A 27 -1.53 7.00 3.90
C SER A 27 -1.07 8.26 3.15
N ARG A 28 0.24 8.55 3.12
CA ARG A 28 0.84 9.74 2.48
C ARG A 28 0.58 9.87 0.97
N TYR A 29 0.40 8.75 0.24
CA TYR A 29 0.08 8.78 -1.20
C TYR A 29 -1.40 8.58 -1.51
N ARG A 30 -2.21 8.29 -0.50
CA ARG A 30 -3.61 7.92 -0.67
C ARG A 30 -4.44 9.02 -1.32
N MET A 31 -4.23 10.26 -0.89
CA MET A 31 -5.02 11.40 -1.38
C MET A 31 -4.71 11.75 -2.83
N THR A 32 -3.46 11.58 -3.27
CA THR A 32 -3.09 11.80 -4.66
C THR A 32 -3.42 10.65 -5.57
N ASN A 33 -3.51 9.43 -5.05
CA ASN A 33 -3.90 8.27 -5.82
C ASN A 33 -5.43 8.21 -5.95
N SER A 34 -5.91 7.59 -7.02
CA SER A 34 -7.35 7.42 -7.20
C SER A 34 -7.88 6.44 -6.15
N SER A 35 -9.09 6.67 -5.66
CA SER A 35 -9.76 5.73 -4.73
C SER A 35 -9.94 4.36 -5.37
N TYR A 36 -10.06 4.33 -6.69
CA TYR A 36 -10.08 3.11 -7.48
C TYR A 36 -8.81 2.28 -7.22
N ASP A 37 -7.62 2.86 -7.34
CA ASP A 37 -6.37 2.11 -7.14
C ASP A 37 -6.21 1.59 -5.70
N VAL A 38 -6.74 2.33 -4.72
CA VAL A 38 -6.72 1.95 -3.30
C VAL A 38 -7.70 0.79 -3.02
N LEU A 39 -8.98 0.98 -3.35
CA LEU A 39 -10.08 0.08 -2.98
C LEU A 39 -10.06 -1.24 -3.78
N PHE A 40 -9.44 -1.24 -4.96
CA PHE A 40 -9.18 -2.44 -5.74
C PHE A 40 -7.80 -3.07 -5.43
N ALA A 41 -7.20 -2.72 -4.28
CA ALA A 41 -5.95 -3.26 -3.74
C ALA A 41 -4.73 -3.15 -4.67
N LYS A 42 -4.73 -2.24 -5.66
CA LYS A 42 -3.61 -2.11 -6.60
C LYS A 42 -2.33 -1.67 -5.91
N ILE A 43 -2.43 -0.78 -4.92
CA ILE A 43 -1.27 -0.31 -4.15
C ILE A 43 -0.66 -1.47 -3.37
N ALA A 44 -1.48 -2.27 -2.68
CA ALA A 44 -1.03 -3.43 -1.92
C ALA A 44 -0.39 -4.50 -2.84
N ARG A 45 -1.01 -4.77 -4.00
CA ARG A 45 -0.44 -5.67 -5.01
C ARG A 45 0.87 -5.13 -5.58
N THR A 46 0.96 -3.83 -5.85
CA THR A 46 2.22 -3.20 -6.29
C THR A 46 3.32 -3.39 -5.24
N ALA A 47 2.99 -3.17 -3.96
CA ALA A 47 3.92 -3.35 -2.86
C ALA A 47 4.37 -4.81 -2.65
N LEU A 48 3.54 -5.77 -3.02
CA LEU A 48 3.85 -7.19 -2.94
C LEU A 48 4.66 -7.68 -4.15
N PHE A 49 4.28 -7.29 -5.36
CA PHE A 49 4.84 -7.83 -6.61
C PHE A 49 6.01 -7.01 -7.18
N THR A 50 6.22 -5.79 -6.68
CA THR A 50 7.09 -4.82 -7.35
C THR A 50 8.09 -4.12 -6.42
N ASP A 51 7.67 -3.73 -5.23
CA ASP A 51 8.58 -3.05 -4.28
C ASP A 51 9.76 -3.95 -3.90
N TYR A 52 10.94 -3.35 -3.67
CA TYR A 52 12.26 -3.99 -3.49
C TYR A 52 12.82 -4.73 -4.70
N TYR A 53 11.97 -5.29 -5.55
CA TYR A 53 12.41 -5.94 -6.79
C TYR A 53 12.82 -4.93 -7.86
N ARG A 54 12.23 -3.72 -7.85
CA ARG A 54 12.62 -2.63 -8.77
C ARG A 54 14.06 -2.17 -8.57
N GLU A 55 14.60 -2.33 -7.37
CA GLU A 55 15.97 -1.96 -7.01
C GLU A 55 17.00 -2.99 -7.51
N ALA A 56 16.57 -4.08 -8.14
CA ALA A 56 17.48 -5.08 -8.69
C ALA A 56 18.24 -4.52 -9.91
N ASP A 57 19.57 -4.50 -9.81
CA ASP A 57 20.60 -3.80 -10.62
C ASP A 57 21.12 -2.48 -10.03
N ASP A 58 20.49 -1.96 -8.98
CA ASP A 58 20.85 -0.67 -8.38
C ASP A 58 21.36 -0.83 -6.94
N ILE A 59 22.26 0.06 -6.55
CA ILE A 59 22.64 0.33 -5.17
C ILE A 59 21.79 1.49 -4.69
N PHE A 60 21.06 1.26 -3.61
CA PHE A 60 20.12 2.23 -3.06
C PHE A 60 20.51 2.68 -1.66
N LEU A 61 20.48 3.98 -1.41
CA LEU A 61 20.64 4.56 -0.08
C LEU A 61 19.46 5.48 0.19
N ARG A 62 18.73 5.25 1.29
CA ARG A 62 17.63 6.12 1.72
C ARG A 62 17.84 6.60 3.14
N LEU A 63 17.85 7.90 3.33
CA LEU A 63 17.89 8.56 4.63
C LEU A 63 16.49 9.11 4.92
N MET A 64 16.02 8.86 6.12
CA MET A 64 14.68 9.15 6.58
C MET A 64 14.77 9.82 7.94
N LEU A 65 14.65 11.14 7.95
CA LEU A 65 14.90 11.95 9.12
C LEU A 65 13.59 12.62 9.54
N LYS A 66 13.19 12.36 10.78
CA LYS A 66 12.12 13.08 11.46
C LYS A 66 12.76 13.77 12.67
N PRO A 67 12.97 15.09 12.62
CA PRO A 67 13.65 15.79 13.69
C PRO A 67 12.84 15.67 15.00
N PRO A 68 13.49 15.40 16.15
CA PRO A 68 12.79 15.33 17.44
C PRO A 68 12.21 16.68 17.87
N GLU A 69 12.75 17.79 17.38
CA GLU A 69 12.30 19.14 17.69
C GLU A 69 10.95 19.46 17.03
N ASP A 70 10.66 18.90 15.85
CA ASP A 70 9.41 19.13 15.13
C ASP A 70 8.93 17.84 14.43
N GLN A 71 7.95 17.18 15.06
CA GLN A 71 7.36 15.95 14.52
C GLN A 71 6.39 16.21 13.35
N ASN A 72 6.17 17.47 12.98
CA ASN A 72 5.35 17.83 11.82
C ASN A 72 6.12 17.78 10.49
N VAL A 73 7.42 17.54 10.56
CA VAL A 73 8.33 17.59 9.42
C VAL A 73 8.95 16.22 9.19
N ASP A 74 9.02 15.82 7.92
CA ASP A 74 9.81 14.68 7.48
C ASP A 74 10.74 15.08 6.34
N PHE A 75 11.97 14.61 6.42
CA PHE A 75 12.95 14.74 5.35
C PHE A 75 13.39 13.36 4.87
N ILE A 76 13.28 13.13 3.57
CA ILE A 76 13.67 11.88 2.92
C ILE A 76 14.68 12.23 1.85
N ALA A 77 15.89 11.69 1.94
CA ALA A 77 16.86 11.74 0.86
C ALA A 77 17.08 10.33 0.33
N ALA A 78 17.03 10.15 -0.98
CA ALA A 78 17.24 8.88 -1.64
C ALA A 78 18.32 9.04 -2.71
N PHE A 79 19.24 8.08 -2.77
CA PHE A 79 20.28 8.00 -3.77
C PHE A 79 20.21 6.61 -4.40
N SER A 80 20.13 6.56 -5.72
CA SER A 80 20.17 5.33 -6.49
C SER A 80 21.29 5.42 -7.52
N GLY A 81 22.24 4.50 -7.44
CA GLY A 81 23.32 4.32 -8.41
C GLY A 81 23.19 2.97 -9.09
N SER A 82 23.34 2.92 -10.41
CA SER A 82 23.39 1.66 -11.16
C SER A 82 24.83 1.21 -11.31
N SER A 83 25.09 -0.09 -11.17
CA SER A 83 26.41 -0.67 -11.46
C SER A 83 26.70 -0.76 -12.97
N LYS A 84 25.69 -0.64 -13.83
CA LYS A 84 25.84 -0.70 -15.29
C LYS A 84 26.38 0.62 -15.85
N GLU A 85 27.41 0.53 -16.70
CA GLU A 85 28.00 1.68 -17.40
C GLU A 85 26.92 2.47 -18.16
N GLY A 86 26.97 3.81 -18.05
CA GLY A 86 26.10 4.73 -18.78
C GLY A 86 24.82 5.18 -18.06
N LYS A 87 24.48 4.62 -16.89
CA LYS A 87 23.41 5.17 -16.04
C LYS A 87 24.01 6.12 -15.01
N ASN A 88 23.63 7.39 -15.09
CA ASN A 88 24.04 8.39 -14.10
C ASN A 88 23.34 8.15 -12.76
N PRO A 89 24.01 8.44 -11.63
CA PRO A 89 23.39 8.36 -10.32
C PRO A 89 22.23 9.34 -10.22
N ASN A 90 21.12 8.89 -9.67
CA ASN A 90 19.95 9.72 -9.40
C ASN A 90 19.85 9.97 -7.89
N GLY A 91 19.73 11.23 -7.53
CA GLY A 91 19.45 11.69 -6.18
C GLY A 91 18.06 12.33 -6.15
N GLU A 92 17.27 11.97 -5.16
CA GLU A 92 15.96 12.54 -4.88
C GLU A 92 15.95 13.01 -3.43
N ALA A 93 15.37 14.18 -3.17
CA ALA A 93 15.11 14.64 -1.81
C ALA A 93 13.67 15.13 -1.72
N THR A 94 12.97 14.68 -0.69
CA THR A 94 11.59 15.04 -0.39
C THR A 94 11.54 15.62 1.01
N PHE A 95 11.10 16.86 1.11
CA PHE A 95 10.75 17.51 2.37
C PHE A 95 9.23 17.55 2.47
N ARG A 96 8.67 17.12 3.59
CA ARG A 96 7.23 17.13 3.83
C ARG A 96 6.93 17.79 5.15
N TRP A 97 5.90 18.62 5.15
CA TRP A 97 5.33 19.24 6.33
C TRP A 97 3.84 18.91 6.41
N HIS A 98 3.35 18.62 7.61
CA HIS A 98 1.93 18.43 7.89
C HIS A 98 1.50 19.32 9.08
N PRO A 99 0.26 19.84 9.12
CA PRO A 99 -0.14 20.77 10.18
C PRO A 99 -0.21 20.16 11.58
N THR A 100 -0.49 18.86 11.67
CA THR A 100 -0.70 18.15 12.94
C THR A 100 -0.21 16.72 12.82
N GLU A 101 0.33 16.16 13.90
CA GLU A 101 0.86 14.78 13.92
C GLU A 101 -0.19 13.72 13.53
N THR A 102 -1.45 13.95 13.89
CA THR A 102 -2.56 13.03 13.64
C THR A 102 -3.17 13.17 12.25
N ASP A 103 -2.92 14.29 11.56
CA ASP A 103 -3.52 14.58 10.26
C ASP A 103 -2.56 14.31 9.11
N THR A 104 -2.62 13.08 8.59
CA THR A 104 -1.80 12.66 7.44
C THR A 104 -2.34 13.13 6.09
N ASN A 105 -3.56 13.68 6.07
CA ASN A 105 -4.28 14.00 4.83
C ASN A 105 -4.00 15.42 4.35
N ASN A 106 -3.79 16.36 5.28
CA ASN A 106 -3.36 17.72 4.98
C ASN A 106 -1.83 17.80 4.99
N PHE A 107 -1.20 18.14 3.85
CA PHE A 107 0.26 18.25 3.79
C PHE A 107 0.78 19.13 2.67
N LEU A 108 2.02 19.59 2.86
CA LEU A 108 2.87 20.26 1.90
C LEU A 108 4.11 19.39 1.66
N GLU A 109 4.46 19.12 0.40
CA GLU A 109 5.57 18.24 0.02
C GLU A 109 6.39 18.92 -1.08
N LEU A 110 7.68 19.10 -0.83
CA LEU A 110 8.66 19.60 -1.77
C LEU A 110 9.56 18.44 -2.19
N ASN A 111 9.55 18.12 -3.48
CA ASN A 111 10.38 17.06 -4.05
C ASN A 111 11.37 17.68 -5.04
N THR A 112 12.65 17.35 -4.89
CA THR A 112 13.72 17.72 -5.81
C THR A 112 14.45 16.48 -6.31
N SER A 113 14.83 16.48 -7.59
CA SER A 113 15.65 15.42 -8.20
C SER A 113 16.86 16.00 -8.93
N THR A 114 17.98 15.31 -8.85
CA THR A 114 19.23 15.69 -9.53
C THR A 114 19.24 15.31 -11.01
N TRP A 115 18.62 14.17 -11.37
CA TRP A 115 18.60 13.66 -12.74
C TRP A 115 17.68 14.48 -13.64
N ILE A 116 16.41 14.56 -13.22
CA ILE A 116 15.44 15.47 -13.84
C ILE A 116 15.51 16.71 -12.98
N LYS A 117 16.26 17.74 -13.41
CA LYS A 117 16.37 19.04 -12.70
C LYS A 117 14.96 19.63 -12.45
N LYS A 118 14.31 19.19 -11.39
CA LYS A 118 12.90 19.38 -11.13
C LYS A 118 12.75 19.63 -9.64
N LEU A 119 12.19 20.79 -9.33
CA LEU A 119 11.63 21.10 -8.03
C LEU A 119 10.11 21.06 -8.18
N ARG A 120 9.46 20.10 -7.53
CA ARG A 120 8.00 19.91 -7.51
C ARG A 120 7.47 20.24 -6.13
N LEU A 121 6.52 21.15 -6.08
CA LEU A 121 5.71 21.40 -4.90
C LEU A 121 4.38 20.65 -5.03
N ARG A 122 4.01 19.90 -4.01
CA ARG A 122 2.76 19.17 -3.92
C ARG A 122 2.04 19.60 -2.66
N THR A 123 0.75 19.87 -2.79
CA THR A 123 -0.11 20.27 -1.68
C THR A 123 -1.34 19.37 -1.68
N CYS A 124 -1.84 19.04 -0.51
CA CYS A 124 -3.10 18.35 -0.36
C CYS A 124 -3.85 18.92 0.84
N THR A 125 -5.14 19.15 0.64
CA THR A 125 -6.04 19.49 1.73
C THR A 125 -7.26 18.58 1.70
N PHE A 126 -7.69 18.10 2.87
CA PHE A 126 -8.86 17.26 3.02
C PHE A 126 -9.67 17.75 4.21
N TYR A 127 -10.99 17.88 4.00
CA TYR A 127 -11.94 18.28 5.02
C TYR A 127 -12.88 17.10 5.32
N PRO A 128 -12.58 16.29 6.37
CA PRO A 128 -13.34 15.10 6.70
C PRO A 128 -14.86 15.30 6.87
N PRO A 129 -15.36 16.37 7.52
CA PRO A 129 -16.80 16.54 7.74
C PRO A 129 -17.64 16.60 6.46
N MET A 130 -17.08 17.12 5.37
CA MET A 130 -17.76 17.15 4.06
C MET A 130 -17.24 16.07 3.10
N GLY A 131 -16.18 15.34 3.47
CA GLY A 131 -15.56 14.35 2.62
C GLY A 131 -14.88 14.94 1.38
N LEU A 132 -14.55 16.24 1.38
CA LEU A 132 -13.98 16.93 0.22
C LEU A 132 -12.47 17.05 0.35
N GLY A 133 -11.76 16.74 -0.73
CA GLY A 133 -10.32 16.85 -0.84
C GLY A 133 -9.88 17.57 -2.10
N THR A 134 -8.83 18.36 -1.99
CA THR A 134 -8.14 18.97 -3.12
C THR A 134 -6.65 18.63 -3.05
N PHE A 135 -6.03 18.44 -4.20
CA PHE A 135 -4.60 18.25 -4.28
C PHE A 135 -4.03 18.89 -5.53
N ALA A 136 -2.83 19.43 -5.42
CA ALA A 136 -2.13 20.07 -6.52
C ALA A 136 -0.66 19.64 -6.52
N SER A 137 -0.08 19.52 -7.69
CA SER A 137 1.35 19.31 -7.90
C SER A 137 1.82 20.27 -8.97
N ILE A 138 2.66 21.22 -8.59
CA ILE A 138 3.17 22.33 -9.41
C ILE A 138 4.70 22.20 -9.48
N SER A 139 5.30 22.52 -10.64
CA SER A 139 6.77 22.51 -10.75
C SER A 139 7.30 23.94 -10.60
N VAL A 140 8.06 24.22 -9.53
CA VAL A 140 8.44 25.59 -9.11
C VAL A 140 9.57 26.17 -9.98
N LEU A 141 10.46 25.32 -10.49
CA LEU A 141 11.57 25.72 -11.36
C LEU A 141 11.51 24.91 -12.68
N PRO A 142 11.10 25.52 -13.80
CA PRO A 142 10.99 24.81 -15.05
C PRO A 142 12.34 24.82 -15.79
N ILE A 143 13.13 23.74 -15.66
CA ILE A 143 14.35 23.57 -16.46
C ILE A 143 14.11 22.62 -17.66
N SER A 144 12.97 21.93 -17.71
CA SER A 144 12.60 20.98 -18.78
C SER A 144 11.18 21.26 -19.32
N ARG A 145 10.92 21.09 -20.62
CA ARG A 145 9.63 21.41 -21.26
C ARG A 145 8.52 20.36 -21.05
N GLN A 146 8.74 19.32 -20.25
CA GLN A 146 7.76 18.26 -20.00
C GLN A 146 7.33 18.26 -18.54
N PHE A 147 6.40 19.15 -18.18
CA PHE A 147 5.78 19.11 -16.86
C PHE A 147 4.30 18.78 -16.98
N PHE A 148 3.93 17.65 -16.37
CA PHE A 148 2.57 17.35 -16.00
C PHE A 148 2.30 18.08 -14.68
N GLU A 149 1.86 19.32 -14.88
CA GLU A 149 0.97 20.06 -14.01
C GLU A 149 -0.17 19.18 -13.51
N HIS A 150 -0.49 18.97 -12.23
CA HIS A 150 -1.76 18.29 -11.92
C HIS A 150 -2.53 18.97 -10.82
N PHE A 151 -3.83 19.13 -11.06
CA PHE A 151 -4.81 19.54 -10.07
C PHE A 151 -5.87 18.45 -9.93
N GLY A 152 -6.35 18.19 -8.73
CA GLY A 152 -7.38 17.20 -8.50
C GLY A 152 -8.35 17.57 -7.39
N LEU A 153 -9.57 17.10 -7.58
CA LEU A 153 -10.69 17.21 -6.65
C LEU A 153 -11.18 15.81 -6.33
N ARG A 154 -11.51 15.57 -5.06
CA ARG A 154 -12.01 14.29 -4.57
C ARG A 154 -13.17 14.53 -3.63
N TYR A 155 -14.15 13.66 -3.73
CA TYR A 155 -15.23 13.47 -2.78
C TYR A 155 -15.19 12.04 -2.25
N GLU A 156 -15.43 11.89 -0.96
CA GLU A 156 -15.35 10.63 -0.26
C GLU A 156 -16.39 10.56 0.84
N SER A 157 -17.10 9.44 0.86
CA SER A 157 -18.12 9.10 1.84
C SER A 157 -17.93 7.63 2.26
N SER A 158 -18.71 7.17 3.23
CA SER A 158 -18.69 5.77 3.69
C SER A 158 -18.93 4.75 2.57
N SER A 159 -19.71 5.15 1.56
CA SER A 159 -20.22 4.27 0.51
C SER A 159 -19.81 4.68 -0.90
N ILE A 160 -19.36 5.92 -1.11
CA ILE A 160 -19.07 6.44 -2.46
C ILE A 160 -17.77 7.23 -2.41
N SER A 161 -16.93 7.07 -3.43
CA SER A 161 -15.84 7.99 -3.70
C SER A 161 -15.82 8.36 -5.18
N ALA A 162 -15.69 9.65 -5.45
CA ALA A 162 -15.61 10.20 -6.79
C ALA A 162 -14.49 11.23 -6.84
N GLY A 163 -13.85 11.39 -7.98
CA GLY A 163 -12.86 12.44 -8.14
C GLY A 163 -12.33 12.56 -9.55
N THR A 164 -11.57 13.62 -9.75
CA THR A 164 -10.96 13.96 -11.01
C THR A 164 -9.55 14.48 -10.78
N ARG A 165 -8.68 14.21 -11.75
CA ARG A 165 -7.35 14.78 -11.88
C ARG A 165 -7.26 15.37 -13.27
N VAL A 166 -6.79 16.61 -13.35
CA VAL A 166 -6.60 17.37 -14.58
C VAL A 166 -5.13 17.68 -14.71
N ASP A 167 -4.56 17.41 -15.88
CA ASP A 167 -3.19 17.76 -16.19
C ASP A 167 -3.13 19.18 -16.77
N ILE A 168 -2.47 20.10 -16.09
CA ILE A 168 -2.21 21.45 -16.58
C ILE A 168 -1.18 21.30 -17.70
N GLY A 169 -1.67 21.33 -18.93
CA GLY A 169 -0.90 21.01 -20.14
C GLY A 169 -1.55 19.97 -21.04
N SER A 170 -2.55 19.20 -20.61
CA SER A 170 -3.34 18.37 -21.54
C SER A 170 -4.60 19.10 -22.01
N GLY A 171 -5.12 20.07 -21.26
CA GLY A 171 -6.37 20.76 -21.60
C GLY A 171 -7.63 19.92 -21.31
N GLY A 172 -7.52 18.79 -20.59
CA GLY A 172 -8.66 17.94 -20.22
C GLY A 172 -8.37 17.06 -18.98
N PRO A 173 -9.39 16.36 -18.44
CA PRO A 173 -9.20 15.45 -17.32
C PRO A 173 -8.29 14.28 -17.72
N SER A 174 -7.23 14.06 -16.97
CA SER A 174 -6.34 12.90 -17.17
C SER A 174 -6.84 11.66 -16.48
N CYS A 175 -7.54 11.81 -15.37
CA CYS A 175 -8.13 10.71 -14.63
C CYS A 175 -9.48 11.12 -14.04
N ILE A 176 -10.50 10.32 -14.22
CA ILE A 176 -11.78 10.44 -13.50
C ILE A 176 -12.04 9.09 -12.86
N TRP A 177 -12.48 9.07 -11.61
CA TRP A 177 -12.85 7.82 -10.95
C TRP A 177 -14.18 7.95 -10.23
N PHE A 178 -14.91 6.84 -10.21
CA PHE A 178 -16.12 6.67 -9.44
C PHE A 178 -16.13 5.27 -8.85
N VAL A 179 -16.33 5.17 -7.54
CA VAL A 179 -16.33 3.91 -6.81
C VAL A 179 -17.49 3.91 -5.82
N GLY A 180 -18.27 2.84 -5.84
CA GLY A 180 -19.35 2.59 -4.89
C GLY A 180 -19.06 1.33 -4.08
N LYS A 181 -19.36 1.37 -2.78
CA LYS A 181 -19.23 0.28 -1.83
C LYS A 181 -20.59 -0.02 -1.22
N LEU A 182 -21.01 -1.27 -1.32
CA LEU A 182 -22.20 -1.82 -0.68
C LEU A 182 -21.82 -3.07 0.11
N GLY A 183 -21.68 -2.91 1.43
CA GLY A 183 -21.19 -3.96 2.32
C GLY A 183 -19.75 -4.37 1.97
N LYS A 184 -19.58 -5.64 1.57
CA LYS A 184 -18.28 -6.23 1.16
C LYS A 184 -18.03 -6.17 -0.34
N ILE A 185 -19.00 -5.69 -1.13
CA ILE A 185 -18.88 -5.57 -2.58
C ILE A 185 -18.54 -4.12 -2.90
N THR A 186 -17.49 -3.92 -3.69
CA THR A 186 -17.08 -2.62 -4.21
C THR A 186 -17.05 -2.69 -5.72
N ALA A 187 -17.68 -1.73 -6.40
CA ALA A 187 -17.67 -1.63 -7.85
C ALA A 187 -17.22 -0.22 -8.25
N GLY A 188 -16.49 -0.10 -9.35
CA GLY A 188 -15.97 1.19 -9.74
C GLY A 188 -15.52 1.24 -11.19
N SER A 189 -15.37 2.47 -11.66
CA SER A 189 -14.89 2.81 -12.99
C SER A 189 -13.84 3.90 -12.91
N GLN A 190 -12.81 3.81 -13.74
CA GLN A 190 -11.75 4.80 -13.83
C GLN A 190 -11.48 5.12 -15.31
N PHE A 191 -11.63 6.38 -15.67
CA PHE A 191 -11.19 6.92 -16.94
C PHE A 191 -9.73 7.34 -16.84
N GLN A 192 -8.92 7.02 -17.83
CA GLN A 192 -7.53 7.48 -17.94
C GLN A 192 -7.25 7.95 -19.37
N SER A 193 -6.95 9.23 -19.52
CA SER A 193 -6.64 9.84 -20.83
C SER A 193 -5.21 9.52 -21.27
N LYS A 194 -5.04 9.29 -22.58
CA LYS A 194 -3.73 9.05 -23.24
C LYS A 194 -3.27 10.22 -24.12
N ILE A 195 -3.99 11.34 -24.13
CA ILE A 195 -3.82 12.38 -25.15
C ILE A 195 -2.64 13.30 -24.81
N SER A 196 -1.85 13.64 -25.83
CA SER A 196 -0.77 14.63 -25.76
C SER A 196 -1.27 16.03 -26.16
N PHE A 197 -0.69 17.08 -25.57
CA PHE A 197 -1.07 18.50 -25.72
C PHE A 197 -1.27 18.97 -27.17
N SER A 198 -0.54 18.41 -28.13
CA SER A 198 -0.58 18.80 -29.55
C SER A 198 -1.91 18.51 -30.26
N GLU A 199 -2.71 17.56 -29.76
CA GLU A 199 -3.96 17.13 -30.41
C GLU A 199 -5.21 17.85 -29.86
N LEU A 200 -5.11 18.51 -28.69
CA LEU A 200 -6.25 19.12 -27.98
C LEU A 200 -6.49 20.60 -28.31
N GLN A 201 -5.55 21.27 -28.99
CA GLN A 201 -5.65 22.71 -29.27
C GLN A 201 -6.71 23.08 -30.34
N SER A 202 -7.17 22.12 -31.17
CA SER A 202 -8.05 22.42 -32.31
C SER A 202 -9.55 22.17 -32.09
N ALA A 203 -9.99 21.46 -31.04
CA ALA A 203 -11.42 21.14 -30.86
C ALA A 203 -11.79 20.78 -29.41
N TRP A 204 -11.72 21.75 -28.49
CA TRP A 204 -11.84 21.53 -27.04
C TRP A 204 -13.15 20.85 -26.59
N LYS A 205 -14.27 21.03 -27.31
CA LYS A 205 -15.57 20.44 -26.95
C LYS A 205 -15.80 19.04 -27.55
N ASP A 206 -15.49 18.86 -28.82
CA ASP A 206 -15.76 17.60 -29.52
C ASP A 206 -14.73 16.53 -29.16
N SER A 207 -13.47 16.91 -28.95
CA SER A 207 -12.40 15.98 -28.61
C SER A 207 -12.53 15.38 -27.20
N ILE A 208 -12.96 16.15 -26.19
CA ILE A 208 -13.08 15.63 -24.81
C ILE A 208 -14.27 14.64 -24.70
N LEU A 209 -15.43 14.98 -25.25
CA LEU A 209 -16.60 14.10 -25.23
C LEU A 209 -16.35 12.82 -26.05
N HIS A 210 -15.69 12.95 -27.20
CA HIS A 210 -15.30 11.80 -28.01
C HIS A 210 -14.33 10.87 -27.26
N GLU A 211 -13.38 11.43 -26.51
CA GLU A 211 -12.38 10.66 -25.76
C GLU A 211 -12.95 9.98 -24.51
N ILE A 212 -13.86 10.65 -23.80
CA ILE A 212 -14.66 10.02 -22.73
C ILE A 212 -15.55 8.92 -23.31
N GLY A 213 -16.04 9.09 -24.54
CA GLY A 213 -16.82 8.08 -25.26
C GLY A 213 -16.01 6.85 -25.69
N LYS A 214 -14.67 6.91 -25.71
CA LYS A 214 -13.83 5.76 -26.10
C LYS A 214 -13.78 4.71 -24.98
N PRO A 215 -14.30 3.49 -25.19
CA PRO A 215 -14.27 2.44 -24.16
C PRO A 215 -12.86 1.97 -23.81
N GLN A 216 -11.86 2.28 -24.65
CA GLN A 216 -10.45 1.92 -24.42
C GLN A 216 -9.76 2.78 -23.35
N ASN A 217 -10.36 3.91 -22.97
CA ASN A 217 -9.84 4.79 -21.93
C ASN A 217 -10.47 4.49 -20.56
N TRP A 218 -11.39 3.53 -20.48
CA TRP A 218 -12.09 3.16 -19.25
C TRP A 218 -11.59 1.83 -18.70
N ASN A 219 -11.45 1.81 -17.39
CA ASN A 219 -11.21 0.63 -16.58
C ASN A 219 -12.43 0.40 -15.69
N PHE A 220 -12.85 -0.85 -15.57
CA PHE A 220 -13.98 -1.25 -14.73
C PHE A 220 -13.53 -2.36 -13.80
N ALA A 221 -13.87 -2.27 -12.52
CA ALA A 221 -13.53 -3.30 -11.56
C ALA A 221 -14.65 -3.60 -10.57
N ILE A 222 -14.68 -4.86 -10.14
CA ILE A 222 -15.53 -5.37 -9.07
C ILE A 222 -14.61 -6.07 -8.06
N ASN A 223 -14.79 -5.73 -6.79
CA ASN A 223 -14.04 -6.30 -5.67
C ASN A 223 -15.02 -6.89 -4.66
N TYR A 224 -14.64 -8.03 -4.09
CA TYR A 224 -15.26 -8.61 -2.92
C TYR A 224 -14.23 -8.73 -1.80
N GLY A 225 -14.46 -8.06 -0.68
CA GLY A 225 -13.51 -8.01 0.42
C GLY A 225 -14.04 -7.26 1.63
N SER A 226 -13.38 -7.48 2.77
CA SER A 226 -13.68 -6.75 4.00
C SER A 226 -13.18 -5.30 3.97
N GLY A 227 -12.42 -4.90 2.95
CA GLY A 227 -11.59 -3.69 3.01
C GLY A 227 -10.45 -3.86 4.02
N THR A 228 -9.58 -2.86 4.13
CA THR A 228 -8.46 -2.87 5.07
C THR A 228 -8.78 -1.94 6.24
N SER A 229 -9.26 -2.44 7.38
CA SER A 229 -9.47 -1.59 8.59
C SER A 229 -8.16 -1.06 9.19
N GLY A 230 -7.02 -1.60 8.76
CA GLY A 230 -5.68 -1.18 9.17
C GLY A 230 -4.63 -2.27 8.90
N PRO A 231 -3.34 -1.93 9.04
CA PRO A 231 -2.24 -2.86 8.83
C PRO A 231 -2.07 -3.91 9.96
N LEU A 232 -2.84 -3.78 11.04
CA LEU A 232 -2.84 -4.71 12.18
C LEU A 232 -4.05 -5.65 12.17
N THR A 233 -4.89 -5.57 11.14
CA THR A 233 -6.15 -6.32 11.04
C THR A 233 -6.14 -7.19 9.80
N HIS A 234 -6.67 -8.41 9.92
CA HIS A 234 -6.85 -9.31 8.78
C HIS A 234 -7.71 -8.65 7.71
N SER A 235 -7.31 -8.80 6.46
CA SER A 235 -8.10 -8.33 5.33
C SER A 235 -7.88 -9.22 4.11
N PHE A 236 -8.88 -9.30 3.25
CA PHE A 236 -8.75 -9.92 1.95
C PHE A 236 -9.50 -9.11 0.90
N ASN A 237 -9.02 -9.19 -0.33
CA ASN A 237 -9.61 -8.55 -1.49
C ASN A 237 -9.52 -9.51 -2.67
N PHE A 238 -10.67 -9.81 -3.27
CA PHE A 238 -10.76 -10.48 -4.55
C PHE A 238 -11.25 -9.49 -5.59
N CYS A 239 -10.38 -9.10 -6.52
CA CYS A 239 -10.65 -8.06 -7.50
C CYS A 239 -10.61 -8.63 -8.92
N LEU A 240 -11.67 -8.36 -9.68
CA LEU A 240 -11.76 -8.59 -11.12
C LEU A 240 -11.81 -7.23 -11.82
N GLU A 241 -10.87 -6.96 -12.72
CA GLU A 241 -10.72 -5.70 -13.43
C GLU A 241 -10.64 -5.93 -14.95
N ALA A 242 -11.45 -5.20 -15.70
CA ALA A 242 -11.33 -5.04 -17.14
C ALA A 242 -10.66 -3.69 -17.43
N GLN A 243 -9.42 -3.72 -17.91
CA GLN A 243 -8.61 -2.55 -18.19
C GLN A 243 -8.61 -2.21 -19.68
N ALA A 244 -8.92 -0.97 -20.02
CA ALA A 244 -8.80 -0.39 -21.36
C ALA A 244 -9.41 -1.25 -22.48
N ASN A 245 -10.48 -1.99 -22.18
CA ASN A 245 -11.14 -2.96 -23.07
C ASN A 245 -10.20 -3.98 -23.76
N SER A 246 -9.03 -4.25 -23.17
CA SER A 246 -7.98 -5.08 -23.77
C SER A 246 -7.34 -6.06 -22.82
N LYS A 247 -7.39 -5.82 -21.50
CA LYS A 247 -6.81 -6.70 -20.48
C LYS A 247 -7.83 -7.04 -19.41
N LEU A 248 -7.89 -8.31 -19.03
CA LEU A 248 -8.60 -8.78 -17.85
C LEU A 248 -7.58 -9.12 -16.77
N ILE A 249 -7.77 -8.57 -15.58
CA ILE A 249 -6.92 -8.81 -14.41
C ILE A 249 -7.81 -9.41 -13.32
N CYS A 250 -7.52 -10.63 -12.93
CA CYS A 250 -8.12 -11.28 -11.78
C CYS A 250 -7.05 -11.38 -10.69
N SER A 251 -7.38 -10.92 -9.50
CA SER A 251 -6.39 -10.86 -8.42
C SER A 251 -7.01 -11.19 -7.07
N TYR A 252 -6.23 -11.88 -6.25
CA TYR A 252 -6.53 -12.18 -4.87
C TYR A 252 -5.40 -11.65 -4.01
N TYR A 253 -5.72 -10.87 -2.99
CA TYR A 253 -4.76 -10.38 -2.02
C TYR A 253 -5.31 -10.61 -0.61
N GLN A 254 -4.47 -11.09 0.30
CA GLN A 254 -4.83 -11.35 1.68
C GLN A 254 -3.71 -10.92 2.62
N HIS A 255 -4.05 -10.11 3.60
CA HIS A 255 -3.20 -9.74 4.73
C HIS A 255 -3.62 -10.56 5.95
N LEU A 256 -2.69 -11.33 6.49
CA LEU A 256 -2.86 -12.22 7.63
C LEU A 256 -2.07 -11.70 8.82
N VAL A 257 -2.72 -11.70 9.98
CA VAL A 257 -2.13 -11.35 11.27
C VAL A 257 -2.13 -12.59 12.17
N VAL A 258 -1.02 -13.32 12.18
CA VAL A 258 -0.94 -14.64 12.82
C VAL A 258 -0.17 -14.55 14.12
N GLN A 259 -0.79 -14.94 15.23
CA GLN A 259 -0.08 -15.11 16.49
C GLN A 259 0.52 -16.51 16.59
N ARG A 260 1.84 -16.60 16.76
CA ARG A 260 2.53 -17.87 16.98
C ARG A 260 2.94 -18.01 18.44
N LYS A 261 2.64 -19.17 19.02
CA LYS A 261 3.13 -19.60 20.34
C LYS A 261 4.45 -20.34 20.15
N ILE A 262 5.49 -19.63 19.73
CA ILE A 262 6.84 -20.20 19.62
C ILE A 262 7.71 -19.48 20.66
N ARG A 263 8.28 -20.24 21.59
CA ARG A 263 9.33 -19.75 22.48
C ARG A 263 10.52 -19.35 21.62
N ASN A 264 10.75 -18.05 21.46
CA ASN A 264 11.95 -17.56 20.84
C ASN A 264 13.09 -17.61 21.88
N PRO A 265 14.16 -18.39 21.67
CA PRO A 265 15.28 -18.48 22.62
C PRO A 265 16.06 -17.15 22.77
N PHE A 266 15.85 -16.19 21.87
CA PHE A 266 16.47 -14.87 21.91
C PHE A 266 15.57 -13.77 22.52
N GLU A 267 14.39 -14.11 23.02
CA GLU A 267 13.48 -13.18 23.69
C GLU A 267 13.30 -13.54 25.17
N SER A 268 12.87 -12.59 25.99
CA SER A 268 12.66 -12.80 27.43
C SER A 268 11.61 -13.90 27.65
N SER A 269 11.77 -14.67 28.73
CA SER A 269 10.89 -15.80 29.07
C SER A 269 9.42 -15.43 29.35
N GLU A 270 9.12 -14.14 29.34
CA GLU A 270 7.82 -13.51 29.61
C GLU A 270 6.96 -13.37 28.34
N VAL A 271 7.58 -13.49 27.16
CA VAL A 271 6.89 -13.43 25.87
C VAL A 271 6.27 -14.79 25.55
N VAL A 272 4.94 -14.85 25.53
CA VAL A 272 4.20 -16.10 25.29
C VAL A 272 3.81 -16.29 23.83
N ALA A 273 3.63 -15.19 23.09
CA ALA A 273 3.34 -15.22 21.66
C ALA A 273 3.87 -13.98 20.94
N ILE A 274 4.19 -14.15 19.65
CA ILE A 274 4.59 -13.08 18.74
C ILE A 274 3.55 -13.01 17.63
N THR A 275 3.09 -11.80 17.32
CA THR A 275 2.24 -11.55 16.15
C THR A 275 3.11 -11.40 14.90
N ASN A 276 2.85 -12.17 13.86
CA ASN A 276 3.51 -12.10 12.57
C ASN A 276 2.54 -11.58 11.50
N TYR A 277 3.07 -10.79 10.56
CA TYR A 277 2.31 -10.29 9.41
C TYR A 277 2.71 -11.08 8.16
N ILE A 278 1.72 -11.59 7.44
CA ILE A 278 1.91 -12.34 6.20
C ILE A 278 0.98 -11.76 5.14
N ASP A 279 1.54 -11.24 4.05
CA ASP A 279 0.77 -10.89 2.86
C ASP A 279 0.90 -12.00 1.82
N LEU A 280 -0.23 -12.39 1.25
CA LEU A 280 -0.32 -13.34 0.14
C LEU A 280 -1.02 -12.66 -1.01
N GLY A 281 -0.54 -12.90 -2.23
CA GLY A 281 -1.16 -12.36 -3.43
C GLY A 281 -1.03 -13.30 -4.61
N VAL A 282 -2.08 -13.37 -5.40
CA VAL A 282 -2.12 -14.07 -6.69
C VAL A 282 -2.71 -13.11 -7.70
N GLU A 283 -2.08 -12.98 -8.85
CA GLU A 283 -2.58 -12.18 -9.96
C GLU A 283 -2.50 -12.95 -11.26
N PHE A 284 -3.58 -12.84 -12.02
CA PHE A 284 -3.77 -13.44 -13.32
C PHE A 284 -4.15 -12.35 -14.30
N GLN A 285 -3.36 -12.17 -15.34
CA GLN A 285 -3.60 -11.19 -16.38
C GLN A 285 -3.75 -11.89 -17.73
N GLN A 286 -4.81 -11.54 -18.44
CA GLN A 286 -5.14 -12.08 -19.75
C GLN A 286 -5.44 -10.94 -20.73
N SER A 287 -4.74 -10.91 -21.86
CA SER A 287 -5.09 -10.03 -22.97
C SER A 287 -6.32 -10.57 -23.71
N ILE A 288 -7.38 -9.78 -23.79
CA ILE A 288 -8.67 -10.14 -24.42
C ILE A 288 -8.67 -9.83 -25.92
N ARG A 289 -7.98 -8.76 -26.33
CA ARG A 289 -7.96 -8.31 -27.73
C ARG A 289 -6.58 -8.61 -28.36
N ASP A 290 -6.60 -9.19 -29.56
CA ASP A 290 -5.41 -9.33 -30.39
C ASP A 290 -4.97 -7.92 -30.82
N CYS A 291 -3.76 -7.51 -30.42
CA CYS A 291 -3.09 -6.45 -31.17
C CYS A 291 -2.86 -7.00 -32.59
N GLU A 292 -3.11 -6.20 -33.62
CA GLU A 292 -2.81 -6.60 -35.01
C GLU A 292 -1.40 -7.20 -35.09
N PRO A 293 -1.20 -8.28 -35.85
CA PRO A 293 0.08 -8.96 -35.92
C PRO A 293 1.06 -8.06 -36.67
N ASP A 294 1.85 -7.28 -35.94
CA ASP A 294 3.10 -6.77 -36.49
C ASP A 294 3.97 -7.98 -36.87
N LEU A 295 4.28 -8.02 -38.16
CA LEU A 295 4.91 -9.12 -38.87
C LEU A 295 6.17 -9.65 -38.16
N HIS A 296 6.26 -10.98 -38.11
CA HIS A 296 7.39 -11.80 -37.68
C HIS A 296 7.71 -11.85 -36.18
N MET A 297 6.89 -12.57 -35.42
CA MET A 297 7.38 -13.65 -34.55
C MET A 297 6.33 -14.75 -34.45
N ASP A 298 6.78 -15.96 -34.77
CA ASP A 298 6.02 -17.21 -34.80
C ASP A 298 5.60 -17.63 -33.38
N GLY A 299 4.34 -18.05 -33.20
CA GLY A 299 3.90 -18.90 -32.07
C GLY A 299 3.26 -18.24 -30.85
N SER A 300 1.91 -18.32 -30.80
CA SER A 300 1.02 -18.23 -29.62
C SER A 300 0.54 -16.84 -29.18
N SER A 301 -0.55 -16.42 -29.85
CA SER A 301 -1.81 -15.97 -29.24
C SER A 301 -1.92 -16.07 -27.70
N LYS A 302 -2.38 -14.97 -27.08
CA LYS A 302 -2.73 -14.79 -25.64
C LYS A 302 -1.58 -15.08 -24.65
N LEU A 303 -0.76 -14.06 -24.39
CA LEU A 303 0.15 -14.06 -23.24
C LEU A 303 -0.68 -14.01 -21.93
N LEU A 304 -0.76 -15.16 -21.27
CA LEU A 304 -1.34 -15.32 -19.94
C LEU A 304 -0.22 -15.16 -18.92
N GLU A 305 -0.30 -14.10 -18.14
CA GLU A 305 0.67 -13.80 -17.08
C GLU A 305 0.07 -14.18 -15.74
N MET A 306 0.69 -15.15 -15.08
CA MET A 306 0.35 -15.53 -13.71
C MET A 306 1.53 -15.18 -12.79
N GLN A 307 1.23 -14.58 -11.65
CA GLN A 307 2.20 -14.32 -10.60
C GLN A 307 1.63 -14.58 -9.20
N ILE A 308 2.48 -15.10 -8.32
CA ILE A 308 2.22 -15.40 -6.93
C ILE A 308 3.26 -14.68 -6.09
N GLY A 309 2.81 -13.99 -5.04
CA GLY A 309 3.64 -13.16 -4.18
C GLY A 309 3.37 -13.49 -2.72
N VAL A 310 4.43 -13.50 -1.92
CA VAL A 310 4.38 -13.71 -0.47
C VAL A 310 5.30 -12.69 0.20
N SER A 311 4.81 -12.01 1.23
CA SER A 311 5.59 -11.15 2.12
C SER A 311 5.40 -11.64 3.53
N TRP A 312 6.48 -11.92 4.25
CA TRP A 312 6.44 -12.46 5.60
C TRP A 312 7.37 -11.68 6.52
N GLN A 313 6.77 -10.96 7.45
CA GLN A 313 7.47 -10.36 8.58
C GLN A 313 7.62 -11.42 9.68
N ALA A 314 8.76 -12.12 9.68
CA ALA A 314 9.01 -13.24 10.57
C ALA A 314 9.28 -12.81 12.02
N ASN A 315 9.86 -11.62 12.21
CA ASN A 315 10.05 -10.94 13.50
C ASN A 315 10.18 -9.43 13.23
N LYS A 316 10.30 -8.60 14.27
CA LYS A 316 10.62 -7.16 14.20
C LYS A 316 11.86 -6.87 13.34
N ASN A 317 12.84 -7.77 13.30
CA ASN A 317 14.11 -7.57 12.58
C ASN A 317 14.11 -8.09 11.14
N PHE A 318 13.20 -8.97 10.74
CA PHE A 318 13.32 -9.69 9.46
C PHE A 318 12.04 -9.64 8.65
N LEU A 319 12.18 -9.22 7.38
CA LEU A 319 11.12 -9.26 6.38
C LEU A 319 11.63 -10.03 5.15
N LEU A 320 10.88 -11.06 4.77
CA LEU A 320 11.14 -11.88 3.60
C LEU A 320 10.05 -11.63 2.56
N LYS A 321 10.42 -11.39 1.31
CA LYS A 321 9.47 -11.30 0.20
C LYS A 321 9.87 -12.23 -0.93
N GLY A 322 8.94 -13.01 -1.44
CA GLY A 322 9.11 -13.88 -2.60
C GLY A 322 8.05 -13.61 -3.65
N LYS A 323 8.45 -13.61 -4.91
CA LYS A 323 7.56 -13.57 -6.07
C LYS A 323 7.94 -14.67 -7.05
N LEU A 324 6.94 -15.38 -7.56
CA LEU A 324 7.08 -16.35 -8.62
C LEU A 324 6.04 -16.05 -9.69
N GLY A 325 6.47 -15.84 -10.93
CA GLY A 325 5.57 -15.70 -12.08
C GLY A 325 6.16 -16.34 -13.33
N ASN A 326 5.32 -16.50 -14.34
CA ASN A 326 5.70 -17.20 -15.59
C ASN A 326 6.92 -16.56 -16.28
N SER A 327 7.03 -15.22 -16.23
CA SER A 327 8.11 -14.46 -16.87
C SER A 327 9.27 -14.12 -15.92
N CYS A 328 9.02 -14.05 -14.61
CA CYS A 328 10.01 -13.58 -13.64
C CYS A 328 9.80 -14.17 -12.25
N SER A 329 10.91 -14.56 -11.60
CA SER A 329 10.96 -14.86 -10.17
C SER A 329 11.81 -13.83 -9.45
N ALA A 330 11.43 -13.50 -8.23
CA ALA A 330 12.16 -12.53 -7.42
C ALA A 330 12.13 -12.90 -5.95
N PHE A 331 13.19 -12.53 -5.24
CA PHE A 331 13.35 -12.73 -3.82
C PHE A 331 13.96 -11.46 -3.21
N ALA A 332 13.46 -11.03 -2.06
CA ALA A 332 14.01 -9.92 -1.32
C ALA A 332 14.09 -10.29 0.16
N PHE A 333 15.21 -9.95 0.76
CA PHE A 333 15.50 -10.12 2.18
C PHE A 333 15.79 -8.75 2.78
N LEU A 334 15.13 -8.43 3.88
CA LEU A 334 15.38 -7.21 4.61
C LEU A 334 15.65 -7.52 6.07
N HIS A 335 16.69 -6.86 6.59
CA HIS A 335 17.06 -6.92 8.00
C HIS A 335 17.07 -5.53 8.61
N LYS A 336 16.33 -5.33 9.69
CA LYS A 336 16.21 -4.07 10.40
C LYS A 336 16.90 -4.12 11.76
N PHE A 337 17.86 -3.24 11.94
CA PHE A 337 18.54 -2.93 13.19
C PHE A 337 17.79 -1.80 13.89
N TRP A 338 17.19 -2.10 15.04
CA TRP A 338 16.44 -1.15 15.85
C TRP A 338 17.34 -0.34 16.81
N TRP A 339 18.47 0.16 16.29
CA TRP A 339 19.27 1.16 16.99
C TRP A 339 18.68 2.56 16.76
N GLN A 340 19.22 3.60 17.39
CA GLN A 340 18.89 4.99 17.07
C GLN A 340 20.15 5.68 16.55
N PRO A 341 20.18 6.07 15.25
CA PRO A 341 19.14 5.86 14.24
C PRO A 341 18.99 4.38 13.86
N SER A 342 17.79 4.00 13.42
CA SER A 342 17.50 2.64 12.98
C SER A 342 18.02 2.43 11.56
N SER A 343 18.56 1.25 11.29
CA SER A 343 19.16 0.96 9.98
C SER A 343 18.53 -0.30 9.41
N THR A 344 18.15 -0.27 8.14
CA THR A 344 17.59 -1.39 7.41
C THR A 344 18.50 -1.72 6.24
N PHE A 345 18.90 -2.98 6.16
CA PHE A 345 19.63 -3.54 5.04
C PHE A 345 18.65 -4.31 4.16
N SER A 346 18.63 -4.05 2.86
CA SER A 346 17.84 -4.80 1.88
C SER A 346 18.73 -5.47 0.84
N LEU A 347 18.38 -6.69 0.49
CA LEU A 347 19.00 -7.47 -0.58
C LEU A 347 17.88 -7.96 -1.49
N SER A 348 17.97 -7.66 -2.79
CA SER A 348 17.01 -8.12 -3.79
C SER A 348 17.69 -8.92 -4.88
N VAL A 349 17.01 -9.99 -5.33
CA VAL A 349 17.45 -10.88 -6.40
C VAL A 349 16.28 -11.07 -7.35
N VAL A 350 16.47 -10.78 -8.63
CA VAL A 350 15.43 -10.90 -9.65
C VAL A 350 15.96 -11.73 -10.81
N ARG A 351 15.29 -12.82 -11.14
CA ARG A 351 15.61 -13.68 -12.28
C ARG A 351 14.52 -13.54 -13.34
N ASP A 352 14.93 -13.10 -14.52
CA ASP A 352 14.08 -13.05 -15.71
C ASP A 352 14.14 -14.41 -16.42
N HIS A 353 13.01 -15.10 -16.56
CA HIS A 353 12.94 -16.42 -17.17
C HIS A 353 12.98 -16.39 -18.70
N ILE A 354 12.53 -15.28 -19.30
CA ILE A 354 12.48 -15.11 -20.76
C ILE A 354 13.90 -14.87 -21.28
N ARG A 355 14.60 -13.91 -20.67
CA ARG A 355 15.94 -13.50 -21.10
C ARG A 355 17.07 -14.19 -20.33
N LYS A 356 16.74 -15.01 -19.32
CA LYS A 356 17.67 -15.84 -18.53
C LYS A 356 18.79 -15.08 -17.80
N TYR A 357 18.60 -13.80 -17.47
CA TYR A 357 19.54 -13.04 -16.65
C TYR A 357 19.04 -12.90 -15.21
N THR A 358 19.99 -12.82 -14.28
CA THR A 358 19.74 -12.58 -12.86
C THR A 358 20.31 -11.22 -12.48
N ARG A 359 19.55 -10.46 -11.71
CA ARG A 359 19.87 -9.13 -11.21
C ARG A 359 19.96 -9.15 -9.71
N PHE A 360 20.87 -8.35 -9.17
CA PHE A 360 21.09 -8.20 -7.74
C PHE A 360 21.00 -6.72 -7.38
N GLY A 361 20.30 -6.40 -6.31
CA GLY A 361 20.19 -5.05 -5.75
C GLY A 361 20.52 -5.06 -4.27
N ILE A 362 21.15 -4.00 -3.80
CA ILE A 362 21.47 -3.82 -2.38
C ILE A 362 20.99 -2.43 -1.97
N GLY A 363 20.29 -2.37 -0.83
CA GLY A 363 19.82 -1.12 -0.26
C GLY A 363 20.22 -0.95 1.19
N ILE A 364 20.50 0.29 1.56
CA ILE A 364 20.65 0.71 2.96
C ILE A 364 19.64 1.81 3.21
N GLN A 365 18.86 1.68 4.27
CA GLN A 365 17.91 2.70 4.70
C GLN A 365 18.18 3.06 6.15
N VAL A 366 18.38 4.34 6.45
CA VAL A 366 18.60 4.83 7.80
C VAL A 366 17.43 5.71 8.18
N GLU A 367 16.80 5.42 9.31
CA GLU A 367 15.65 6.14 9.81
C GLU A 367 15.87 6.63 11.26
N ASN A 368 15.72 7.93 11.50
CA ASN A 368 15.84 8.54 12.82
C ASN A 368 14.46 8.73 13.48
N PHE A 369 13.62 7.71 13.42
CA PHE A 369 12.37 7.78 14.14
C PHE A 369 12.60 7.44 15.61
N GLY A 370 11.92 8.15 16.52
CA GLY A 370 11.96 7.92 17.97
C GLY A 370 11.74 6.45 18.39
N GLY A 371 11.90 6.19 19.70
CA GLY A 371 12.07 4.85 20.26
C GLY A 371 11.02 3.83 19.83
N VAL A 372 11.41 2.54 19.85
CA VAL A 372 10.48 1.43 19.56
C VAL A 372 9.40 1.41 20.64
N SER A 373 8.17 1.75 20.27
CA SER A 373 7.01 1.52 21.13
C SER A 373 6.45 0.13 20.86
N TYR A 374 6.30 -0.67 21.92
CA TYR A 374 5.60 -1.96 21.86
C TYR A 374 4.18 -1.75 22.33
N GLU A 375 3.21 -2.12 21.50
CA GLU A 375 1.82 -2.20 21.93
C GLU A 375 1.58 -3.56 22.57
N ARG A 376 0.94 -3.57 23.75
CA ARG A 376 0.41 -4.80 24.33
C ARG A 376 -0.80 -5.20 23.49
N ALA A 377 -0.81 -6.42 22.97
CA ALA A 377 -2.03 -6.95 22.37
C ALA A 377 -3.13 -6.99 23.45
N ASP A 378 -4.36 -6.62 23.07
CA ASP A 378 -5.51 -6.71 23.95
C ASP A 378 -5.61 -8.15 24.53
N PRO A 379 -5.64 -8.34 25.87
CA PRO A 379 -5.80 -9.66 26.47
C PRO A 379 -7.09 -10.38 26.04
N THR A 380 -8.09 -9.68 25.52
CA THR A 380 -9.30 -10.27 24.91
C THR A 380 -9.15 -10.69 23.44
N TYR A 381 -7.98 -10.52 22.82
CA TYR A 381 -7.75 -10.95 21.44
C TYR A 381 -7.74 -12.49 21.35
N VAL A 382 -8.90 -13.04 20.99
CA VAL A 382 -9.05 -14.47 20.69
C VAL A 382 -8.67 -14.69 19.23
N MET A 383 -7.75 -15.63 19.01
CA MET A 383 -7.40 -16.15 17.69
C MET A 383 -8.63 -16.82 17.06
N VAL A 384 -9.43 -16.07 16.31
CA VAL A 384 -10.48 -16.64 15.47
C VAL A 384 -9.86 -16.84 14.09
N THR A 385 -9.08 -17.91 13.93
CA THR A 385 -8.94 -18.53 12.61
C THR A 385 -10.00 -19.63 12.58
N PRO A 386 -11.25 -19.35 12.17
CA PRO A 386 -12.23 -20.41 12.07
C PRO A 386 -11.80 -21.27 10.90
N THR A 387 -11.09 -22.37 11.16
CA THR A 387 -11.04 -23.46 10.19
C THR A 387 -12.48 -23.89 9.95
N LYS A 388 -12.84 -24.25 8.70
CA LYS A 388 -14.21 -24.74 8.40
C LYS A 388 -14.61 -25.91 9.31
N GLN A 389 -13.63 -26.64 9.84
CA GLN A 389 -13.82 -27.62 10.91
C GLN A 389 -14.39 -27.00 12.20
N HIS A 390 -13.85 -25.90 12.75
CA HIS A 390 -14.40 -25.26 13.95
C HIS A 390 -15.83 -24.71 13.77
N VAL A 391 -16.19 -24.28 12.55
CA VAL A 391 -17.57 -23.85 12.24
C VAL A 391 -18.50 -25.04 12.09
N ALA A 392 -18.04 -26.12 11.45
CA ALA A 392 -18.79 -27.36 11.30
C ALA A 392 -18.97 -28.09 12.65
N GLU A 393 -17.95 -28.11 13.51
CA GLU A 393 -18.00 -28.70 14.86
C GLU A 393 -19.00 -27.94 15.74
N LYS A 394 -19.00 -26.59 15.68
CA LYS A 394 -20.01 -25.73 16.33
C LYS A 394 -21.42 -25.88 15.76
N MET A 395 -21.58 -26.41 14.55
CA MET A 395 -22.89 -26.74 13.98
C MET A 395 -23.33 -28.17 14.36
N LEU A 396 -22.40 -29.09 14.60
CA LEU A 396 -22.67 -30.47 15.00
C LEU A 396 -22.95 -30.63 16.51
N THR A 397 -22.48 -29.72 17.36
CA THR A 397 -22.69 -29.77 18.83
C THR A 397 -23.89 -28.96 19.34
N LYS A 398 -24.75 -28.42 18.47
CA LYS A 398 -25.91 -27.64 18.91
C LYS A 398 -27.16 -28.49 19.05
N ASP A 399 -27.53 -28.77 20.30
CA ASP A 399 -28.86 -29.21 20.69
C ASP A 399 -29.96 -28.36 20.01
N PRO A 400 -31.06 -28.97 19.54
CA PRO A 400 -32.10 -28.29 18.75
C PRO A 400 -32.93 -27.25 19.51
N ASN A 401 -32.72 -27.05 20.81
CA ASN A 401 -33.61 -26.23 21.66
C ASN A 401 -33.01 -24.94 22.25
N ILE A 402 -31.79 -24.54 21.87
CA ILE A 402 -31.20 -23.29 22.39
C ILE A 402 -30.99 -22.29 21.24
N ARG A 403 -31.88 -21.28 21.18
CA ARG A 403 -31.75 -20.13 20.27
C ARG A 403 -30.48 -19.34 20.61
N PRO A 404 -29.59 -19.03 19.64
CA PRO A 404 -28.45 -18.17 19.89
C PRO A 404 -28.92 -16.71 19.95
N MET A 405 -28.75 -16.07 21.12
CA MET A 405 -28.82 -14.61 21.20
C MET A 405 -27.59 -14.02 20.50
N LEU A 406 -27.84 -13.21 19.47
CA LEU A 406 -26.90 -12.20 19.01
C LEU A 406 -26.87 -11.11 20.09
N SER A 407 -25.70 -10.84 20.67
CA SER A 407 -25.44 -9.57 21.35
C SER A 407 -24.45 -8.78 20.52
N THR A 408 -24.94 -7.78 19.82
CA THR A 408 -24.17 -6.60 19.42
C THR A 408 -24.26 -5.55 20.53
N ASP A 409 -23.36 -4.58 20.45
CA ASP A 409 -23.41 -3.26 21.08
C ASP A 409 -22.62 -3.12 22.39
N ILE A 410 -21.36 -2.70 22.22
CA ILE A 410 -20.68 -1.83 23.16
C ILE A 410 -20.43 -0.52 22.42
N GLU A 411 -21.19 0.50 22.82
CA GLU A 411 -21.05 1.89 22.40
C GLU A 411 -19.71 2.46 22.90
N LEU A 412 -18.86 2.92 21.98
CA LEU A 412 -17.76 3.85 22.26
C LEU A 412 -17.70 4.88 21.14
N HIS A 413 -18.11 6.11 21.47
CA HIS A 413 -18.03 7.37 20.73
C HIS A 413 -17.65 7.35 19.24
N ASN A 414 -18.68 7.29 18.40
CA ASN A 414 -19.00 8.16 17.26
C ASN A 414 -17.84 8.76 16.41
N THR A 415 -17.09 7.90 15.72
CA THR A 415 -16.39 8.22 14.45
C THR A 415 -16.80 7.28 13.30
N ASP A 416 -17.86 6.49 13.49
CA ASP A 416 -18.30 5.36 12.64
C ASP A 416 -18.79 5.74 11.23
N TRP A 417 -19.00 7.02 10.96
CA TRP A 417 -19.44 7.50 9.64
C TRP A 417 -18.28 7.63 8.63
N ILE A 418 -17.03 7.51 9.10
CA ILE A 418 -15.82 7.52 8.29
C ILE A 418 -15.35 6.07 8.14
N PRO A 419 -15.11 5.53 6.92
CA PRO A 419 -14.49 4.21 6.78
C PRO A 419 -13.21 4.16 7.60
N ALA A 420 -12.96 3.09 8.36
CA ALA A 420 -11.81 2.94 9.27
C ALA A 420 -10.45 3.33 8.66
N GLU A 421 -10.34 3.23 7.34
CA GLU A 421 -9.17 3.65 6.58
C GLU A 421 -8.91 5.17 6.65
N PHE A 422 -9.93 6.01 6.84
CA PHE A 422 -9.90 7.48 6.81
C PHE A 422 -10.10 8.14 8.18
N GLN A 423 -10.33 7.36 9.22
CA GLN A 423 -10.42 7.89 10.57
C GLN A 423 -9.04 8.41 11.00
N PRO A 424 -8.94 9.62 11.60
CA PRO A 424 -7.74 9.99 12.32
C PRO A 424 -7.48 8.94 13.40
N ARG A 425 -6.22 8.50 13.55
CA ARG A 425 -5.87 7.55 14.60
C ARG A 425 -5.96 8.27 15.94
N ASP A 426 -7.03 8.02 16.68
CA ASP A 426 -7.10 8.38 18.09
C ASP A 426 -6.15 7.46 18.87
N SER A 427 -5.08 8.02 19.41
CA SER A 427 -4.33 7.41 20.51
C SER A 427 -5.17 7.50 21.78
N GLY A 428 -6.19 6.63 21.89
CA GLY A 428 -6.98 6.49 23.09
C GLY A 428 -6.17 5.89 24.23
N GLY A 429 -5.88 6.70 25.25
CA GLY A 429 -5.77 6.22 26.63
C GLY A 429 -4.41 6.32 27.33
N LEU A 430 -3.79 7.50 27.39
CA LEU A 430 -2.91 7.84 28.50
C LEU A 430 -3.77 8.18 29.73
N LEU A 431 -3.93 7.20 30.62
CA LEU A 431 -4.20 7.46 32.03
C LEU A 431 -3.12 6.70 32.83
N PHE A 432 -2.14 7.50 33.25
CA PHE A 432 -1.09 7.27 34.26
C PHE A 432 -0.22 6.01 34.19
#